data_AF-A0A127SPS9-F1
#
_entry.id   AF-A0A127SPS9-F1
#
_cell.length_a   1.000
_cell.length_b   1.000
_cell.length_c   1.000
_cell.angle_alpha   90.00
_cell.angle_beta   90.00
_cell.angle_gamma   90.00
#
_symmetry.space_group_name_H-M   'P 1'
#
loop_
_entity.id
_entity.type
_entity.pdbx_description
1 polymer ?
#
loop_
_entity_poly.entity_id
_entity_poly.type
_entity_poly.pdbx_seq_one_letter_code
_entity_poly.pdbx_strand_id
1 'polypeptide(L)'
;MGNILSGLVLVNGTDIWTEYGVFLVEDRRGGMENLTAILTPSKAKKDTAVDIREEHGEKYSPVLTPRNEARDVTLHFALYNKTQAGWMKQYFAFVNFLKQGKDGWLEIRFPQLDLQLRVKY
;
A
#
# COMPACT_ATOMS: atom_id res chain seq x y z
N MET A 1 22.65 13.86 1.85
CA MET A 1 21.28 13.31 1.75
C MET A 1 21.19 11.91 1.10
N GLY A 2 22.29 11.25 0.70
CA GLY A 2 22.19 10.02 -0.11
C GLY A 2 21.78 8.72 0.60
N ASN A 3 22.04 8.59 1.91
CA ASN A 3 21.94 7.29 2.60
C ASN A 3 20.71 7.09 3.50
N ILE A 4 19.93 8.12 3.81
CA ILE A 4 18.84 7.98 4.80
C ILE A 4 17.51 7.53 4.17
N LEU A 5 17.32 7.76 2.87
CA LEU A 5 16.08 7.46 2.16
C LEU A 5 16.15 6.17 1.32
N SER A 6 17.34 5.63 1.11
CA SER A 6 17.51 4.35 0.42
C SER A 6 17.02 3.20 1.29
N GLY A 7 16.37 2.22 0.67
CA GLY A 7 15.90 1.01 1.33
C GLY A 7 14.68 1.19 2.24
N LEU A 8 14.06 2.38 2.26
CA LEU A 8 12.85 2.63 3.06
C LEU A 8 11.60 2.03 2.42
N VAL A 9 11.51 2.12 1.09
CA VAL A 9 10.35 1.64 0.33
C VAL A 9 10.85 0.95 -0.93
N LEU A 10 10.48 -0.33 -1.07
CA LEU A 10 10.79 -1.14 -2.24
C LEU A 10 9.48 -1.46 -2.94
N VAL A 11 9.39 -1.24 -4.25
CA VAL A 11 8.24 -1.64 -5.05
C VAL A 11 8.72 -2.68 -6.05
N ASN A 12 8.15 -3.89 -6.02
CA ASN A 12 8.58 -5.02 -6.84
C ASN A 12 10.10 -5.31 -6.74
N GLY A 13 10.69 -5.06 -5.57
CA GLY A 13 12.14 -5.21 -5.32
C GLY A 13 12.99 -3.99 -5.71
N THR A 14 12.40 -2.98 -6.35
CA THR A 14 13.09 -1.75 -6.78
C THR A 14 13.01 -0.68 -5.69
N ASP A 15 14.16 -0.12 -5.30
CA ASP A 15 14.22 1.03 -4.39
C ASP A 15 13.78 2.31 -5.12
N ILE A 16 12.61 2.83 -4.75
CA ILE A 16 11.98 3.98 -5.43
C ILE A 16 12.75 5.29 -5.23
N TRP A 17 13.55 5.39 -4.16
CA TRP A 17 14.40 6.55 -3.93
C TRP A 17 15.59 6.53 -4.89
N THR A 18 16.27 5.39 -4.97
CA THR A 18 17.50 5.27 -5.74
C THR A 18 17.25 5.34 -7.26
N GLU A 19 16.15 4.74 -7.73
CA GLU A 19 15.82 4.74 -9.16
C GLU A 19 15.07 5.99 -9.63
N TYR A 20 14.12 6.49 -8.82
CA TYR A 20 13.20 7.55 -9.24
C TYR A 20 13.31 8.85 -8.45
N GLY A 21 14.11 8.90 -7.38
CA GLY A 21 14.15 10.05 -6.47
C GLY A 21 12.85 10.22 -5.68
N VAL A 22 12.05 9.16 -5.55
CA VAL A 22 10.73 9.19 -4.89
C VAL A 22 10.83 8.65 -3.47
N PHE A 23 10.12 9.27 -2.53
CA PHE A 23 10.05 8.82 -1.15
C PHE A 23 8.66 9.10 -0.57
N LEU A 24 8.29 8.39 0.50
CA LEU A 24 7.06 8.66 1.23
C LEU A 24 7.16 9.98 1.99
N VAL A 25 6.11 10.79 1.91
CA VAL A 25 6.00 12.06 2.61
C VAL A 25 4.63 12.16 3.25
N GLU A 26 4.55 12.77 4.43
CA GLU A 26 3.28 13.12 5.05
C GLU A 26 2.90 14.55 4.62
N ASP A 27 1.62 14.80 4.36
CA ASP A 27 1.15 16.11 3.85
C ASP A 27 1.43 17.25 4.84
N ARG A 28 1.46 16.95 6.13
CA ARG A 28 1.62 17.93 7.21
C ARG A 28 2.67 17.47 8.20
N ARG A 29 3.31 18.44 8.86
CA ARG A 29 4.26 18.16 9.94
C ARG A 29 3.54 17.45 11.09
N GLY A 30 4.04 16.28 11.47
CA GLY A 30 3.39 15.41 12.48
C GLY A 30 2.22 14.61 11.93
N GLY A 31 1.98 14.66 10.62
CA GLY A 31 1.07 13.76 9.93
C GLY A 31 1.50 12.31 10.07
N MET A 32 0.53 11.42 10.02
CA MET A 32 0.71 9.98 10.09
C MET A 32 -0.22 9.31 9.06
N GLU A 33 -0.62 10.03 8.01
CA GLU A 33 -1.58 9.60 7.02
C GLU A 33 -1.09 8.34 6.30
N ASN A 34 0.17 8.32 5.83
CA ASN A 34 0.74 7.13 5.20
C ASN A 34 0.89 5.99 6.21
N LEU A 35 1.42 6.27 7.39
CA LEU A 35 1.61 5.24 8.42
C LEU A 35 0.26 4.60 8.81
N THR A 36 -0.77 5.42 8.96
CA THR A 36 -2.14 4.96 9.25
C THR A 36 -2.68 4.13 8.09
N ALA A 37 -2.53 4.59 6.85
CA ALA A 37 -2.97 3.83 5.68
C ALA A 37 -2.26 2.47 5.56
N ILE A 38 -0.96 2.43 5.86
CA ILE A 38 -0.16 1.20 5.82
C ILE A 38 -0.62 0.22 6.92
N LEU A 39 -0.78 0.70 8.16
CA LEU A 39 -1.06 -0.15 9.32
C LEU A 39 -2.55 -0.50 9.52
N THR A 40 -3.46 0.20 8.86
CA THR A 40 -4.90 -0.09 8.99
C THR A 40 -5.20 -1.52 8.53
N PRO A 41 -5.78 -2.40 9.35
CA PRO A 41 -6.11 -3.75 8.93
C PRO A 41 -7.26 -3.75 7.91
N SER A 42 -7.26 -4.73 7.01
CA SER A 42 -8.40 -4.98 6.14
C SER A 42 -9.59 -5.52 6.94
N LYS A 43 -10.79 -5.11 6.54
CA LYS A 43 -12.03 -5.63 7.12
C LYS A 43 -12.18 -7.12 6.82
N ALA A 44 -12.71 -7.89 7.77
CA ALA A 44 -13.08 -9.28 7.52
C ALA A 44 -14.30 -9.35 6.58
N LYS A 45 -14.29 -10.31 5.65
CA LYS A 45 -15.46 -10.65 4.84
C LYS A 45 -16.58 -11.10 5.76
N LYS A 46 -17.80 -10.67 5.44
CA LYS A 46 -19.00 -11.16 6.15
C LYS A 46 -19.14 -12.66 5.94
N ASP A 47 -19.34 -13.37 7.04
CA ASP A 47 -19.79 -14.75 7.00
C ASP A 47 -21.26 -14.80 6.61
N THR A 48 -21.65 -15.87 5.90
CA THR A 48 -23.07 -16.11 5.60
C THR A 48 -23.72 -16.78 6.80
N ALA A 49 -24.75 -16.15 7.34
CA ALA A 49 -25.54 -16.66 8.44
C ALA A 49 -27.01 -16.85 8.02
N VAL A 50 -27.69 -17.78 8.66
CA VAL A 50 -29.14 -17.99 8.51
C VAL A 50 -29.82 -17.44 9.75
N ASP A 51 -30.68 -16.45 9.55
CA ASP A 51 -31.53 -15.90 10.60
C ASP A 51 -32.90 -16.59 10.55
N ILE A 52 -33.20 -17.38 11.59
CA ILE A 52 -34.44 -18.17 11.70
C ILE A 52 -35.32 -17.49 12.74
N ARG A 53 -36.51 -17.04 12.31
CA ARG A 53 -37.42 -16.23 13.13
C ARG A 53 -37.75 -16.86 14.49
N GLU A 54 -37.90 -18.17 14.51
CA GLU A 54 -38.27 -18.96 15.68
C GLU A 54 -37.07 -19.29 16.61
N GLU A 55 -35.83 -19.05 16.17
CA GLU A 55 -34.61 -19.33 16.93
C GLU A 55 -33.97 -18.05 17.48
N HIS A 56 -33.13 -18.18 18.50
CA HIS A 56 -32.37 -17.06 19.04
C HIS A 56 -31.05 -16.89 18.30
N GLY A 57 -30.84 -15.68 17.77
CA GLY A 57 -29.61 -15.32 17.10
C GLY A 57 -29.51 -15.90 15.69
N GLU A 58 -28.31 -15.84 15.13
CA GLU A 58 -28.04 -16.29 13.77
C GLU A 58 -27.27 -17.60 13.77
N LYS A 59 -27.61 -18.49 12.84
CA LYS A 59 -26.94 -19.77 12.65
C LYS A 59 -25.84 -19.66 11.59
N TYR A 60 -24.62 -20.00 11.98
CA TYR A 60 -23.45 -19.98 11.12
C TYR A 60 -23.06 -21.38 10.64
N SER A 61 -22.17 -21.44 9.65
CA SER A 61 -21.47 -22.68 9.28
C SER A 61 -20.68 -23.23 10.49
N PRO A 62 -20.64 -24.56 10.71
CA PRO A 62 -19.84 -25.16 11.78
C PRO A 62 -18.33 -24.91 11.59
N VAL A 63 -17.90 -24.56 10.38
CA VAL A 63 -16.53 -24.16 10.06
C VAL A 63 -16.56 -22.76 9.46
N LEU A 64 -15.87 -21.83 10.11
CA LEU A 64 -15.63 -20.49 9.60
C LEU A 64 -14.20 -20.42 9.04
N THR A 65 -14.06 -19.86 7.84
CA THR A 65 -12.76 -19.60 7.22
C THR A 65 -12.58 -18.10 7.02
N PRO A 66 -12.12 -17.36 8.06
CA PRO A 66 -11.98 -15.92 7.99
C PRO A 66 -11.08 -15.50 6.81
N ARG A 67 -11.59 -14.57 6.01
CA ARG A 67 -10.88 -13.95 4.89
C ARG A 67 -11.12 -12.45 4.94
N ASN A 68 -10.17 -11.67 4.46
CA ASN A 68 -10.31 -10.21 4.44
C ASN A 68 -10.92 -9.73 3.13
N GLU A 69 -11.68 -8.65 3.20
CA GLU A 69 -12.12 -7.84 2.08
C GLU A 69 -10.91 -7.11 1.46
N ALA A 70 -11.02 -6.78 0.18
CA ALA A 70 -10.09 -5.84 -0.43
C ALA A 70 -10.26 -4.46 0.23
N ARG A 71 -9.17 -3.72 0.36
CA ARG A 71 -9.20 -2.33 0.80
C ARG A 71 -8.35 -1.49 -0.12
N ASP A 72 -8.71 -0.23 -0.24
CA ASP A 72 -7.89 0.76 -0.92
C ASP A 72 -6.85 1.32 0.07
N VAL A 73 -5.65 1.62 -0.45
CA VAL A 73 -4.55 2.20 0.32
C VAL A 73 -4.07 3.44 -0.41
N THR A 74 -4.25 4.60 0.22
CA THR A 74 -3.76 5.88 -0.31
C THR A 74 -2.42 6.20 0.32
N LEU A 75 -1.39 6.40 -0.51
CA LEU A 75 -0.05 6.77 -0.08
C LEU A 75 0.39 8.08 -0.77
N HIS A 76 1.02 8.95 -0.01
CA HIS A 76 1.56 10.22 -0.47
C HIS A 76 3.05 10.12 -0.71
N PHE A 77 3.46 10.49 -1.92
CA PHE A 77 4.83 10.44 -2.37
C PHE A 77 5.33 11.84 -2.75
N ALA A 78 6.58 12.12 -2.42
CA ALA A 78 7.32 13.26 -2.96
C ALA A 78 8.37 12.77 -3.94
N LEU A 79 8.60 13.56 -4.99
CA LEU A 79 9.64 13.32 -5.98
C LEU A 79 10.67 14.45 -5.92
N TYR A 80 11.94 14.09 -5.77
CA TYR A 80 13.05 15.02 -5.76
C TYR A 80 13.90 14.90 -7.03
N ASN A 81 14.10 16.03 -7.71
CA ASN A 81 15.09 16.15 -8.78
C ASN A 81 15.73 17.55 -8.76
N LYS A 82 16.99 17.65 -9.20
CA LYS A 82 17.72 18.92 -9.25
C LYS A 82 17.21 19.87 -10.34
N THR A 83 16.59 19.33 -11.39
CA THR A 83 16.10 20.13 -12.53
C THR A 83 14.63 19.82 -12.79
N GLN A 84 13.88 20.81 -13.29
CA GLN A 84 12.47 20.63 -13.64
C GLN A 84 12.30 19.60 -14.77
N ALA A 85 13.17 19.62 -15.78
CA ALA A 85 13.13 18.65 -16.88
C ALA A 85 13.39 17.21 -16.38
N GLY A 86 14.36 17.04 -15.47
CA GLY A 86 14.62 15.76 -14.82
C GLY A 86 13.46 15.29 -13.95
N TRP A 87 12.84 16.21 -13.22
CA TRP A 87 11.65 15.95 -12.41
C TRP A 87 10.51 15.38 -13.26
N MET A 88 10.18 16.03 -14.38
CA MET A 88 9.09 15.59 -15.26
C MET A 88 9.36 14.20 -15.85
N LYS A 89 10.61 13.96 -16.27
CA LYS A 89 11.02 12.65 -16.79
C LYS A 89 10.89 11.54 -15.73
N GLN A 90 11.35 11.79 -14.51
CA GLN A 90 11.23 10.82 -13.41
C GLN A 90 9.78 10.60 -12.99
N TYR A 91 8.96 11.65 -12.96
CA TYR A 91 7.54 11.52 -12.66
C TYR A 91 6.83 10.56 -13.62
N PHE A 92 7.00 10.75 -14.93
CA PHE A 92 6.41 9.84 -15.91
C PHE A 92 6.98 8.43 -15.82
N ALA A 93 8.29 8.30 -15.62
CA ALA A 93 8.92 6.99 -15.45
C ALA A 93 8.36 6.24 -14.24
N PHE A 94 8.19 6.93 -13.11
CA PHE A 94 7.64 6.36 -11.88
C PHE A 94 6.16 5.97 -12.03
N VAL A 95 5.32 6.84 -12.60
CA VAL A 95 3.91 6.54 -12.84
C VAL A 95 3.74 5.36 -13.81
N ASN A 96 4.55 5.29 -14.87
CA ASN A 96 4.51 4.17 -15.80
C ASN A 96 4.97 2.87 -15.13
N PHE A 97 5.99 2.94 -14.28
CA PHE A 97 6.46 1.80 -13.48
C PHE A 97 5.35 1.27 -12.55
N LEU A 98 4.65 2.15 -11.84
CA LEU A 98 3.52 1.74 -10.99
C LEU A 98 2.36 1.15 -11.80
N LYS A 99 2.04 1.73 -12.96
CA LYS A 99 0.97 1.24 -13.84
C LYS A 99 1.28 -0.12 -14.47
N GLN A 100 2.54 -0.36 -14.86
CA GLN A 100 2.95 -1.64 -15.43
C GLN A 100 2.96 -2.73 -14.37
N GLY A 101 3.53 -2.42 -13.20
CA GLY A 101 3.72 -3.38 -12.12
C GLY A 101 4.47 -4.64 -12.59
N LYS A 102 4.30 -5.73 -11.85
CA LYS A 102 4.75 -7.08 -12.20
C LYS A 102 3.50 -7.92 -12.40
N ASP A 103 3.18 -8.21 -13.66
CA ASP A 103 1.92 -8.86 -14.05
C ASP A 103 0.68 -8.12 -13.51
N GLY A 104 0.73 -6.78 -13.51
CA GLY A 104 -0.33 -5.90 -12.98
C GLY A 104 -0.35 -5.74 -11.46
N TRP A 105 0.60 -6.34 -10.73
CA TRP A 105 0.72 -6.24 -9.27
C TRP A 105 1.88 -5.36 -8.83
N LEU A 106 1.71 -4.73 -7.67
CA LEU A 106 2.74 -4.00 -6.95
C LEU A 106 2.94 -4.66 -5.58
N GLU A 107 4.14 -5.19 -5.36
CA GLU A 107 4.61 -5.65 -4.06
C GLU A 107 5.39 -4.51 -3.40
N ILE A 108 4.72 -3.79 -2.51
CA ILE A 108 5.31 -2.66 -1.78
C ILE A 108 5.82 -3.17 -0.44
N ARG A 109 7.14 -3.19 -0.26
CA ARG A 109 7.78 -3.60 0.98
C ARG A 109 8.28 -2.37 1.75
N PHE A 110 8.02 -2.38 3.05
CA PHE A 110 8.46 -1.40 4.03
C PHE A 110 9.39 -2.11 5.02
N PRO A 111 10.71 -2.19 4.76
CA PRO A 111 11.62 -3.01 5.57
C PRO A 111 11.64 -2.63 7.05
N GLN A 112 11.49 -1.33 7.37
CA GLN A 112 11.47 -0.85 8.76
C GLN A 112 10.25 -1.33 9.55
N LEU A 113 9.15 -1.65 8.87
CA LEU A 113 7.91 -2.15 9.47
C LEU A 113 7.78 -3.68 9.36
N ASP A 114 8.76 -4.34 8.74
CA ASP A 114 8.70 -5.75 8.31
C ASP A 114 7.36 -6.10 7.63
N LEU A 115 6.87 -5.19 6.79
CA LEU A 115 5.56 -5.27 6.17
C LEU A 115 5.67 -5.28 4.65
N GLN A 116 4.85 -6.12 4.02
CA GLN A 116 4.67 -6.13 2.58
C GLN A 116 3.18 -6.01 2.24
N LEU A 117 2.85 -5.03 1.41
CA LEU A 117 1.54 -4.88 0.80
C LEU A 117 1.59 -5.40 -0.63
N ARG A 118 0.58 -6.17 -1.02
CA ARG A 118 0.35 -6.54 -2.42
C ARG A 118 -0.88 -5.81 -2.91
N VAL A 119 -0.68 -4.85 -3.80
CA VAL A 119 -1.73 -3.97 -4.33
C VAL A 119 -1.77 -4.02 -5.85
N LYS A 120 -2.88 -3.60 -6.43
CA LYS A 120 -3.01 -3.33 -7.87
C LYS A 120 -3.11 -1.81 -8.06
N TYR A 121 -2.60 -1.31 -9.18
CA TYR A 121 -2.70 0.10 -9.56
C TYR A 121 -4.02 0.39 -10.28
#